data_AF-A0A2M8LDA8-F1
#
_entry.id   AF-A0A2M8LDA8-F1
#
_cell.length_a   1.000
_cell.length_b   1.000
_cell.length_c   1.000
_cell.angle_alpha   90.00
_cell.angle_beta   90.00
_cell.angle_gamma   90.00
#
_symmetry.space_group_name_H-M   'P 1'
#
loop_
_entity.id
_entity.type
_entity.pdbx_description
1 polymer ?
#
loop_
_entity_poly.entity_id
_entity_poly.type
_entity_poly.pdbx_seq_one_letter_code
_entity_poly.pdbx_strand_id
1 'polypeptide(L)'
;MLHIFTTDHGADSLRKRFRVPKKSADRRALTAIDKGLSRDKLTGDLRKWVDLKYFSHEGLSNPVLWANTLWIFGFDDRLITCFPLPGNLNKDAVKQLRKHRELSRLRTQNKTEF
;
A
#
# COMPACT_ATOMS: atom_id res chain seq x y z
N MET A 1 -15.31 10.33 7.77
CA MET A 1 -13.92 10.76 7.52
C MET A 1 -13.01 9.77 8.23
N LEU A 2 -12.29 8.91 7.50
CA LEU A 2 -11.28 8.04 8.12
C LEU A 2 -10.10 8.91 8.53
N HIS A 3 -9.91 9.10 9.83
CA HIS A 3 -8.73 9.77 10.36
C HIS A 3 -7.58 8.76 10.35
N ILE A 4 -6.74 8.82 9.32
CA ILE A 4 -5.50 8.04 9.29
C ILE A 4 -4.47 8.76 10.14
N PHE A 5 -4.01 8.07 11.19
CA PHE A 5 -2.91 8.54 12.01
C PHE A 5 -1.62 7.87 11.54
N THR A 6 -0.70 8.63 10.95
CA THR A 6 0.66 8.13 10.76
C THR A 6 1.40 8.14 12.10
N THR A 7 1.96 7.00 12.48
CA THR A 7 2.84 6.94 13.65
C THR A 7 4.14 7.70 13.40
N ASP A 8 4.82 8.14 14.46
CA ASP A 8 6.14 8.75 14.33
C ASP A 8 7.13 7.86 13.59
N HIS A 9 7.06 6.54 13.83
CA HIS A 9 7.89 5.55 13.14
C HIS A 9 7.57 5.48 11.63
N GLY A 10 6.29 5.53 11.26
CA GLY A 10 5.84 5.57 9.87
C GLY A 10 6.29 6.84 9.15
N ALA A 11 6.12 7.99 9.79
CA ALA A 11 6.56 9.29 9.26
C ALA A 11 8.09 9.35 9.12
N ASP A 12 8.83 8.79 10.08
CA ASP A 12 10.28 8.66 10.01
C ASP A 12 10.74 7.74 8.88
N SER A 13 10.07 6.60 8.69
CA SER A 13 10.34 5.68 7.59
C SER A 13 10.16 6.36 6.24
N LEU A 14 9.09 7.14 6.08
CA LEU A 14 8.84 7.95 4.88
C LEU A 14 9.92 8.99 4.62
N ARG A 15 10.34 9.72 5.66
CA ARG A 15 11.42 10.72 5.54
C ARG A 15 12.73 10.06 5.14
N LYS A 16 13.14 9.01 5.87
CA LYS A 16 14.46 8.38 5.71
C LYS A 16 14.57 7.61 4.39
N ARG A 17 13.54 6.86 4.00
CA ARG A 17 13.57 5.96 2.83
C ARG A 17 13.11 6.61 1.54
N PHE A 18 12.22 7.61 1.63
CA PHE A 18 11.58 8.22 0.45
C PHE A 18 11.77 9.74 0.36
N ARG A 19 12.48 10.37 1.31
CA ARG A 19 12.68 11.83 1.39
C ARG A 19 11.36 12.61 1.43
N VAL A 20 10.32 11.99 1.98
CA VAL A 20 8.98 12.58 2.11
C VAL A 20 8.88 13.36 3.43
N PRO A 21 8.43 14.63 3.42
CA PRO A 21 8.23 15.40 4.64
C PRO A 21 7.16 14.76 5.56
N LYS A 22 7.40 14.73 6.87
CA LYS A 22 6.45 14.19 7.87
C LYS A 22 5.03 14.76 7.71
N LYS A 23 4.92 16.07 7.47
CA LYS A 23 3.64 16.79 7.24
C LYS A 23 2.78 16.26 6.08
N SER A 24 3.36 15.45 5.20
CA SER A 24 2.66 14.85 4.06
C SER A 24 2.35 13.37 4.24
N ALA A 25 2.75 12.77 5.37
CA ALA A 25 2.67 11.35 5.60
C ALA A 25 1.21 10.85 5.57
N ASP A 26 0.32 11.50 6.33
CA ASP A 26 -1.10 11.10 6.41
C ASP A 26 -1.77 11.13 5.04
N ARG A 27 -1.57 12.21 4.26
CA ARG A 27 -2.12 12.31 2.91
C ARG A 27 -1.64 11.19 1.99
N ARG A 28 -0.36 10.81 2.07
CA ARG A 28 0.17 9.71 1.25
C ARG A 28 -0.32 8.34 1.74
N ALA A 29 -0.43 8.15 3.05
CA ALA A 29 -0.99 6.95 3.67
C ALA A 29 -2.45 6.74 3.24
N LEU A 30 -3.28 7.79 3.32
CA LEU A 30 -4.65 7.81 2.81
C LEU A 30 -4.72 7.43 1.33
N THR A 31 -3.85 8.02 0.50
CA THR A 31 -3.82 7.72 -0.94
C THR A 31 -3.43 6.27 -1.20
N ALA A 32 -2.51 5.71 -0.40
CA ALA A 32 -2.09 4.34 -0.52
C ALA A 32 -3.22 3.36 -0.16
N ILE A 33 -3.96 3.61 0.92
CA ILE A 33 -5.13 2.80 1.30
C ILE A 33 -6.21 2.86 0.21
N ASP A 34 -6.52 4.06 -0.28
CA ASP A 34 -7.58 4.29 -1.27
C ASP A 34 -7.27 3.66 -2.65
N LYS A 35 -6.03 3.83 -3.13
CA LYS A 35 -5.66 3.51 -4.53
C LYS A 35 -4.74 2.31 -4.67
N GLY A 36 -4.31 1.74 -3.56
CA GLY A 36 -3.33 0.68 -3.53
C GLY A 36 -3.93 -0.70 -3.72
N LEU A 37 -3.04 -1.67 -3.93
CA LEU A 37 -3.40 -3.06 -4.07
C LEU A 37 -3.11 -3.78 -2.75
N SER A 38 -4.17 -4.24 -2.10
CA SER A 38 -4.08 -5.00 -0.86
C SER A 38 -3.40 -6.35 -1.08
N ARG A 39 -2.66 -6.82 -0.08
CA ARG A 39 -1.88 -8.06 -0.11
C ARG A 39 -2.66 -9.25 -0.67
N ASP A 40 -3.90 -9.44 -0.23
CA ASP A 40 -4.83 -10.50 -0.65
C ASP A 40 -5.01 -10.60 -2.18
N LYS A 41 -4.89 -9.47 -2.89
CA LYS A 41 -5.03 -9.39 -4.34
C LYS A 41 -3.70 -9.55 -5.09
N LEU A 42 -2.56 -9.50 -4.39
CA LEU A 42 -1.25 -9.74 -5.00
C LEU A 42 -1.03 -11.23 -5.25
N THR A 43 -0.33 -11.53 -6.33
CA THR A 43 0.03 -12.91 -6.69
C THR A 43 1.52 -13.03 -7.02
N GLY A 44 2.01 -14.28 -7.14
CA GLY A 44 3.37 -14.57 -7.59
C GLY A 44 4.46 -14.11 -6.62
N ASP A 45 5.62 -13.75 -7.17
CA ASP A 45 6.80 -13.38 -6.38
C ASP A 45 6.62 -12.04 -5.66
N LEU A 46 5.80 -11.14 -6.19
CA LEU A 46 5.42 -9.91 -5.52
C LEU A 46 4.67 -10.19 -4.21
N ARG A 47 3.73 -11.15 -4.22
CA ARG A 47 3.04 -11.59 -2.99
C ARG A 47 4.02 -12.21 -2.00
N LYS A 48 4.90 -13.12 -2.44
CA LYS A 48 5.91 -13.74 -1.57
C LYS A 48 6.81 -12.70 -0.90
N TRP A 49 7.24 -11.69 -1.65
CA TRP A 49 8.06 -10.61 -1.10
C TRP A 49 7.30 -9.76 -0.08
N VAL A 50 6.03 -9.44 -0.33
CA VAL A 50 5.18 -8.73 0.64
C VAL A 50 5.01 -9.57 1.91
N ASP A 51 4.75 -10.87 1.77
CA ASP A 51 4.57 -11.80 2.89
C ASP A 51 5.81 -11.82 3.78
N LEU A 52 7.00 -11.93 3.19
CA LEU A 52 8.26 -11.92 3.92
C LEU A 52 8.45 -10.62 4.74
N LYS A 53 8.03 -9.47 4.22
CA LYS A 53 8.11 -8.18 4.94
C LYS A 53 7.02 -7.98 5.97
N TYR A 54 5.85 -8.57 5.73
CA TYR A 54 4.70 -8.47 6.62
C TYR A 54 4.85 -9.36 7.85
N PHE A 55 5.17 -10.65 7.66
CA PHE A 55 5.26 -11.62 8.76
C PHE A 55 6.44 -11.37 9.72
N SER A 56 7.37 -10.48 9.37
CA SER A 56 8.38 -10.00 10.33
C SER A 56 7.82 -8.98 11.34
N HIS A 57 6.52 -8.69 11.31
CA HIS A 57 5.85 -7.75 12.19
C HIS A 57 4.47 -8.31 12.61
N GLU A 58 4.39 -8.96 13.78
CA GLU A 58 3.14 -9.52 14.31
C GLU A 58 2.11 -8.42 14.66
N GLY A 59 0.82 -8.74 14.54
CA GLY A 59 -0.28 -7.86 14.96
C GLY A 59 -0.58 -6.66 14.04
N LEU A 60 -0.28 -6.77 12.74
CA LEU A 60 -0.51 -5.69 11.77
C LEU A 60 -1.75 -5.95 10.89
N SER A 61 -2.26 -4.91 10.23
CA SER A 61 -3.36 -5.03 9.26
C SER A 61 -2.84 -5.32 7.86
N ASN A 62 -3.73 -5.55 6.89
CA ASN A 62 -3.33 -5.98 5.55
C ASN A 62 -2.46 -4.91 4.86
N PRO A 63 -1.21 -5.26 4.46
CA PRO A 63 -0.33 -4.31 3.82
C PRO A 63 -0.79 -4.01 2.39
N VAL A 64 -0.45 -2.82 1.92
CA VAL A 64 -0.93 -2.27 0.65
C VAL A 64 0.26 -1.88 -0.22
N LEU A 65 0.24 -2.29 -1.48
CA LEU A 65 1.21 -1.87 -2.47
C LEU A 65 0.69 -0.66 -3.25
N TRP A 66 1.43 0.45 -3.21
CA TRP A 66 1.10 1.64 -4.00
C TRP A 66 2.35 2.46 -4.33
N ALA A 67 2.44 2.94 -5.56
CA ALA A 67 3.55 3.77 -6.06
C ALA A 67 4.96 3.20 -5.73
N ASN A 68 5.19 1.94 -6.13
CA ASN A 68 6.44 1.19 -5.89
C ASN A 68 6.87 1.17 -4.41
N THR A 69 5.90 1.26 -3.51
CA THR A 69 6.11 1.28 -2.05
C THR A 69 5.16 0.27 -1.42
N LEU A 70 5.70 -0.56 -0.54
CA LEU A 70 4.90 -1.36 0.38
C LEU A 70 4.57 -0.51 1.60
N TRP A 71 3.29 -0.34 1.87
CA TRP A 71 2.76 0.38 3.01
C TRP A 71 2.22 -0.63 4.02
N ILE A 72 2.70 -0.56 5.25
CA ILE A 72 2.27 -1.47 6.32
C ILE A 72 1.53 -0.67 7.38
N PHE A 73 0.29 -1.08 7.59
CA PHE A 73 -0.62 -0.45 8.53
C PHE A 73 -0.81 -1.34 9.76
N GLY A 74 -1.07 -0.72 10.90
CA GLY A 74 -1.49 -1.41 12.10
C GLY A 74 -3.01 -1.49 12.19
N PHE A 75 -3.51 -1.82 13.37
CA PHE A 75 -4.93 -1.63 13.69
C PHE A 75 -5.35 -0.15 13.49
N ASP A 76 -6.62 0.07 13.18
CA ASP A 76 -7.21 1.38 12.86
C ASP A 76 -6.55 2.13 11.67
N ASP A 77 -6.03 1.39 10.69
CA ASP A 77 -5.42 1.95 9.48
C ASP A 77 -4.24 2.92 9.73
N ARG A 78 -3.57 2.82 10.89
CA ARG A 78 -2.44 3.67 11.23
C ARG A 78 -1.19 3.25 10.48
N LEU A 79 -0.49 4.17 9.82
CA LEU A 79 0.75 3.85 9.11
C LEU A 79 1.87 3.54 10.11
N ILE A 80 2.37 2.31 10.09
CA ILE A 80 3.47 1.83 10.95
C ILE A 80 4.80 1.99 10.22
N THR A 81 4.92 1.48 9.00
CA THR A 81 6.18 1.56 8.24
C THR A 81 5.93 1.43 6.74
N CYS A 82 6.97 1.71 5.96
CA CYS A 82 6.93 1.63 4.50
C CYS A 82 8.27 1.18 3.92
N PHE A 83 8.26 0.31 2.91
CA PHE A 83 9.47 -0.23 2.27
C PHE A 83 9.48 0.05 0.76
N PRO A 84 10.63 0.47 0.19
CA PRO A 84 10.73 0.60 -1.25
C PRO A 84 10.64 -0.78 -1.89
N LEU A 85 9.94 -0.87 -3.01
CA LEU A 85 9.87 -2.10 -3.78
C LEU A 85 11.23 -2.38 -4.45
N PRO A 86 11.73 -3.63 -4.41
CA PRO A 86 12.92 -4.04 -5.15
C PRO A 86 12.77 -3.82 -6.65
N GLY A 87 13.84 -3.40 -7.31
CA GLY A 87 13.83 -3.07 -8.74
C GLY A 87 13.36 -4.21 -9.65
N ASN A 88 13.69 -5.45 -9.30
CA ASN A 88 13.28 -6.65 -10.04
C ASN A 88 11.76 -6.91 -9.97
N LEU A 89 11.05 -6.38 -8.97
CA LEU A 89 9.60 -6.56 -8.80
C LEU A 89 8.77 -5.41 -9.39
N ASN A 90 9.42 -4.32 -9.83
CA ASN A 90 8.71 -3.13 -10.35
C ASN A 90 7.79 -3.44 -11.54
N LYS A 91 8.26 -4.25 -12.50
CA LYS A 91 7.47 -4.58 -13.70
C LYS A 91 6.20 -5.34 -13.33
N ASP A 92 6.30 -6.30 -12.40
CA ASP A 92 5.16 -7.09 -11.95
C ASP A 92 4.17 -6.24 -11.13
N ALA A 93 4.69 -5.40 -10.22
CA ALA A 93 3.87 -4.47 -9.45
C ALA A 93 3.05 -3.52 -10.34
N VAL A 94 3.68 -2.91 -11.36
CA VAL A 94 2.99 -2.04 -12.32
C VAL A 94 1.89 -2.80 -13.07
N LYS A 95 2.17 -4.03 -13.51
CA LYS A 95 1.20 -4.88 -14.21
C LYS A 95 -0.01 -5.21 -13.33
N GLN A 96 0.21 -5.66 -12.10
CA GLN A 96 -0.87 -6.03 -11.18
C GLN A 96 -1.70 -4.81 -10.76
N LEU A 97 -1.06 -3.66 -10.48
CA LEU A 97 -1.75 -2.41 -10.17
C LEU A 97 -2.62 -1.91 -11.34
N ARG A 98 -2.12 -2.00 -12.58
CA ARG A 98 -2.89 -1.62 -13.78
C ARG A 98 -4.14 -2.48 -13.93
N LYS A 99 -3.97 -3.81 -13.86
CA LYS A 99 -5.09 -4.77 -13.95
C LYS A 99 -6.13 -4.51 -12.85
N HIS A 100 -5.70 -4.21 -11.63
CA HIS A 100 -6.61 -3.91 -10.53
C HIS A 100 -7.46 -2.66 -10.80
N ARG A 101 -6.84 -1.59 -11.33
CA ARG A 101 -7.54 -0.35 -11.68
C ARG A 101 -8.56 -0.56 -12.80
N GLU A 102 -8.19 -1.32 -13.83
CA GLU A 102 -9.09 -1.68 -14.93
C GLU A 102 -10.32 -2.43 -14.42
N LEU A 103 -10.12 -3.49 -13.62
CA LEU A 103 -11.22 -4.25 -13.01
C LEU A 103 -12.11 -3.41 -12.10
N SER A 104 -11.53 -2.48 -11.35
CA SER A 104 -12.29 -1.59 -10.47
C SER A 104 -13.18 -0.63 -11.26
N ARG A 105 -12.69 -0.10 -12.39
CA ARG A 105 -13.47 0.75 -13.29
C ARG A 105 -14.65 0.02 -13.92
N LEU A 106 -14.43 -1.19 -14.43
CA LEU A 106 -15.47 -2.01 -15.05
C LEU A 106 -16.60 -2.34 -14.04
N ARG A 107 -16.22 -2.67 -12.79
CA ARG A 107 -17.21 -2.93 -11.72
C ARG A 107 -18.05 -1.70 -11.37
N THR A 108 -17.46 -0.50 -11.41
CA THR A 108 -18.20 0.74 -11.16
C THR A 108 -19.17 1.03 -12.30
N GLN A 109 -18.73 0.90 -13.56
CA GLN A 109 -19.60 1.12 -14.72
C GLN A 109 -20.84 0.22 -14.68
N ASN A 110 -20.65 -1.09 -14.48
CA ASN A 110 -21.76 -2.06 -14.42
C ASN A 110 -22.73 -1.84 -13.25
N LYS A 111 -22.33 -1.12 -12.18
CA LYS A 111 -23.20 -0.77 -11.05
C LYS A 111 -24.07 0.46 -11.29
N THR A 112 -23.78 1.24 -12.32
CA THR A 112 -24.51 2.49 -12.65
C THR A 112 -25.59 2.28 -13.70
N GLU A 113 -25.68 1.07 -14.26
CA GLU A 113 -26.61 0.69 -15.35
C GLU A 113 -27.87 -0.06 -14.85
N PHE A 114 -28.08 -0.12 -13.54
CA PHE A 114 -29.28 -0.66 -12.87
C PHE A 114 -29.77 0.32 -11.81
#